data_AF-A0A931WWH2-F1
#
_entry.id   AF-A0A931WWH2-F1
#
_cell.length_a   1.000
_cell.length_b   1.000
_cell.length_c   1.000
_cell.angle_alpha   90.00
_cell.angle_beta   90.00
_cell.angle_gamma   90.00
#
_symmetry.space_group_name_H-M   'P 1'
#
loop_
_entity.id
_entity.type
_entity.pdbx_description
1 polymer ?
#
loop_
_entity_poly.entity_id
_entity_poly.type
_entity_poly.pdbx_seq_one_letter_code
_entity_poly.pdbx_strand_id
1 'polypeptide(L)'
;MIPKVLFRKVGEVDVVELKGFVCEPWARRTGEQITEILDGNPAQGLLLNMREVARVDDEGAGKILEAARKSKKSGILGRNLPVHYIVERMEAGDSVRILDRSADAVNYFSRELAWAGEGIREERRRFPRIQTALPVEFELKDLEAPFFFEAVVTNLSEGGLYAHFLDSEMEELAGRTLNPFDLKLLEIRLSLPGGDSVTTEGKVLRETEEKAGMRGAALEFYQLKASDLGLIRSFLKQAGERQAGEEKK
;
A
#
# COMPACT_ATOMS: atom_id res chain seq x y z
N MET A 1 -4.82 -22.28 14.81
CA MET A 1 -5.20 -21.84 13.45
C MET A 1 -3.99 -22.03 12.56
N ILE A 2 -4.13 -22.66 11.39
CA ILE A 2 -3.01 -22.86 10.45
C ILE A 2 -2.68 -21.50 9.82
N PRO A 3 -1.39 -21.10 9.75
CA PRO A 3 -1.04 -19.83 9.12
C PRO A 3 -1.34 -19.86 7.63
N LYS A 4 -1.79 -18.71 7.12
CA LYS A 4 -1.95 -18.48 5.68
C LYS A 4 -0.93 -17.46 5.23
N VAL A 5 -0.33 -17.72 4.08
CA VAL A 5 0.58 -16.82 3.37
C VAL A 5 -0.11 -16.43 2.07
N LEU A 6 -0.46 -15.15 1.93
CA LEU A 6 -1.00 -14.61 0.69
C LEU A 6 0.05 -13.69 0.07
N PHE A 7 0.16 -13.75 -1.25
CA PHE A 7 1.12 -12.95 -1.99
C PHE A 7 0.40 -12.02 -2.95
N ARG A 8 0.83 -10.76 -2.97
CA ARG A 8 0.38 -9.73 -3.89
C ARG A 8 1.55 -8.82 -4.25
N LYS A 9 1.38 -7.97 -5.26
CA LYS A 9 2.42 -7.04 -5.70
C LYS A 9 1.86 -5.63 -5.90
N VAL A 10 2.57 -4.62 -5.36
CA VAL A 10 2.29 -3.18 -5.61
C VAL A 10 3.55 -2.53 -6.14
N GLY A 11 3.53 -2.12 -7.40
CA GLY A 11 4.72 -1.61 -8.06
C GLY A 11 5.83 -2.67 -8.05
N GLU A 12 6.96 -2.33 -7.45
CA GLU A 12 8.11 -3.21 -7.25
C GLU A 12 8.20 -3.80 -5.83
N VAL A 13 7.16 -3.59 -5.01
CA VAL A 13 7.07 -4.14 -3.65
C VAL A 13 6.23 -5.40 -3.67
N ASP A 14 6.84 -6.48 -3.22
CA ASP A 14 6.15 -7.72 -2.90
C ASP A 14 5.46 -7.59 -1.54
N VAL A 15 4.14 -7.77 -1.52
CA VAL A 15 3.32 -7.68 -0.31
C VAL A 15 2.91 -9.08 0.09
N VAL A 16 3.48 -9.57 1.19
CA VAL A 16 3.14 -10.86 1.77
C VAL A 16 2.27 -10.64 2.98
N GLU A 17 1.05 -11.17 2.95
CA GLU A 17 0.17 -11.16 4.09
C GLU A 17 0.26 -12.45 4.88
N LEU A 18 0.48 -12.30 6.18
CA LEU A 18 0.52 -13.40 7.13
C LEU A 18 -0.71 -13.34 8.02
N LYS A 19 -1.47 -14.43 8.04
CA LYS A 19 -2.67 -14.57 8.87
C LYS A 19 -2.54 -15.78 9.78
N GLY A 20 -3.09 -15.71 10.99
CA GLY A 20 -3.17 -16.86 11.91
C GLY A 20 -1.98 -16.97 12.87
N PHE A 21 -1.47 -18.18 13.10
CA PHE A 21 -0.41 -18.43 14.09
C PHE A 21 0.91 -18.76 13.41
N VAL A 22 1.92 -17.90 13.59
CA VAL A 22 3.28 -18.14 13.12
C VAL A 22 4.12 -18.59 14.31
N CYS A 23 3.87 -19.82 14.75
CA CYS A 23 4.57 -20.47 15.86
C CYS A 23 4.93 -21.90 15.46
N GLU A 24 5.71 -22.60 16.28
CA GLU A 24 5.95 -24.03 16.04
C GLU A 24 4.64 -24.84 15.98
N PRO A 25 4.52 -25.85 15.10
CA PRO A 25 5.50 -26.29 14.09
C PRO A 25 5.43 -25.52 12.75
N TRP A 26 4.55 -24.52 12.64
CA TRP A 26 4.24 -23.85 11.38
C TRP A 26 5.25 -22.79 10.96
N ALA A 27 6.01 -22.23 11.90
CA ALA A 27 7.05 -21.23 11.69
C ALA A 27 7.96 -21.57 10.51
N ARG A 28 8.51 -22.79 10.49
CA ARG A 28 9.42 -23.26 9.43
C ARG A 28 8.75 -23.24 8.06
N ARG A 29 7.56 -23.83 7.96
CA ARG A 29 6.79 -23.88 6.71
C ARG A 29 6.43 -22.50 6.20
N THR A 30 6.04 -21.58 7.10
CA THR A 30 5.76 -20.19 6.73
C THR A 30 6.99 -19.49 6.18
N GLY A 31 8.15 -19.61 6.85
CA GLY A 31 9.40 -19.02 6.36
C GLY A 31 9.87 -19.59 5.01
N GLU A 32 9.72 -20.91 4.81
CA GLU A 32 10.00 -21.59 3.54
C GLU A 32 9.10 -21.05 2.42
N GLN A 33 7.79 -20.91 2.66
CA GLN A 33 6.85 -20.37 1.67
C GLN A 33 7.19 -18.92 1.28
N ILE A 34 7.52 -18.06 2.23
CA ILE A 34 7.93 -16.67 1.95
C ILE A 34 9.22 -16.69 1.13
N THR A 35 10.19 -17.51 1.52
CA THR A 35 11.46 -17.66 0.81
C THR A 35 11.25 -18.10 -0.64
N GLU A 36 10.43 -19.12 -0.89
CA GLU A 36 10.16 -19.63 -2.24
C GLU A 36 9.56 -18.55 -3.14
N ILE A 37 8.66 -17.73 -2.58
CA ILE A 37 8.07 -16.59 -3.28
C ILE A 37 9.16 -15.57 -3.69
N LEU A 38 10.06 -15.22 -2.76
CA LEU A 38 11.12 -14.23 -2.99
C LEU A 38 12.20 -14.73 -3.96
N ASP A 39 12.58 -16.01 -3.88
CA ASP A 39 13.60 -16.61 -4.74
C ASP A 39 13.11 -16.68 -6.21
N GLY A 40 11.79 -16.81 -6.43
CA GLY A 40 11.18 -16.80 -7.77
C GLY A 40 11.06 -15.41 -8.40
N ASN A 41 11.13 -14.33 -7.61
CA ASN A 41 11.00 -12.95 -8.07
C ASN A 41 11.80 -12.01 -7.15
N PRO A 42 13.06 -11.68 -7.47
CA PRO A 42 13.86 -10.82 -6.61
C PRO A 42 13.31 -9.38 -6.66
N ALA A 43 12.34 -9.08 -5.79
CA ALA A 43 11.75 -7.75 -5.67
C ALA A 43 12.73 -6.74 -5.07
N GLN A 44 12.55 -5.46 -5.42
CA GLN A 44 13.32 -4.39 -4.83
C GLN A 44 12.91 -4.12 -3.37
N GLY A 45 11.63 -4.32 -3.06
CA GLY A 45 11.09 -4.19 -1.71
C GLY A 45 10.19 -5.36 -1.29
N LEU A 46 10.15 -5.65 0.00
CA LEU A 46 9.25 -6.64 0.61
C LEU A 46 8.49 -6.02 1.77
N LEU A 47 7.17 -6.04 1.72
CA LEU A 47 6.29 -5.68 2.82
C LEU A 47 5.63 -6.94 3.40
N LEU A 48 6.01 -7.31 4.62
CA LEU A 48 5.37 -8.36 5.40
C LEU A 48 4.23 -7.74 6.22
N ASN A 49 2.99 -7.91 5.78
CA ASN A 49 1.82 -7.49 6.53
C ASN A 49 1.43 -8.57 7.54
N MET A 50 1.63 -8.27 8.82
CA MET A 50 1.38 -9.14 9.97
C MET A 50 0.20 -8.68 10.82
N ARG A 51 -0.64 -7.76 10.33
CA ARG A 51 -1.79 -7.23 11.09
C ARG A 51 -2.76 -8.31 11.55
N GLU A 52 -2.90 -9.37 10.77
CA GLU A 52 -3.76 -10.53 11.04
C GLU A 52 -3.03 -11.73 11.66
N VAL A 53 -1.77 -11.54 12.08
CA VAL A 53 -1.07 -12.54 12.88
C VAL A 53 -1.57 -12.46 14.32
N ALA A 54 -2.31 -13.49 14.72
CA ALA A 54 -2.88 -13.59 16.06
C ALA A 54 -1.84 -14.00 17.11
N ARG A 55 -0.82 -14.77 16.71
CA ARG A 55 0.27 -15.18 17.59
C ARG A 55 1.56 -15.43 16.81
N VAL A 56 2.68 -15.00 17.38
CA VAL A 56 4.04 -15.31 16.91
C VAL A 56 4.89 -15.70 18.13
N ASP A 57 5.79 -16.66 17.97
CA ASP A 57 6.83 -17.00 18.95
C ASP A 57 8.23 -16.65 18.38
N ASP A 58 9.28 -16.95 19.15
CA ASP A 58 10.65 -16.58 18.79
C ASP A 58 11.14 -17.29 17.52
N GLU A 59 10.75 -18.57 17.34
CA GLU A 59 11.08 -19.32 16.14
C GLU A 59 10.36 -18.73 14.92
N GLY A 60 9.06 -18.43 15.05
CA GLY A 60 8.25 -17.78 14.03
C GLY A 60 8.80 -16.43 13.61
N ALA A 61 9.12 -15.56 14.57
CA ALA A 61 9.71 -14.26 14.30
C ALA A 61 11.11 -14.39 13.68
N GLY A 62 11.92 -15.35 14.14
CA GLY A 62 13.22 -15.66 13.55
C GLY A 62 13.12 -16.01 12.07
N LYS A 63 12.18 -16.89 11.71
CA LYS A 63 11.94 -17.30 10.31
C LYS A 63 11.41 -16.16 9.44
N ILE A 64 10.54 -15.32 9.98
CA ILE A 64 10.04 -14.11 9.31
C ILE A 64 11.19 -13.14 9.03
N LEU A 65 12.03 -12.86 10.03
CA LEU A 65 13.17 -11.96 9.89
C LEU A 65 14.23 -12.51 8.92
N GLU A 66 14.49 -13.81 8.96
CA GLU A 66 15.38 -14.49 8.01
C GLU A 66 14.90 -14.27 6.57
N ALA A 67 13.61 -14.48 6.31
CA ALA A 67 13.03 -14.22 4.99
C ALA A 67 13.06 -12.72 4.63
N ALA A 68 12.75 -11.83 5.59
CA ALA A 68 12.77 -10.38 5.37
C ALA A 68 14.15 -9.88 4.95
N ARG A 69 15.23 -10.41 5.53
CA ARG A 69 16.60 -9.99 5.23
C ARG A 69 17.09 -10.39 3.85
N LYS A 70 16.37 -11.25 3.13
CA LYS A 70 16.71 -11.63 1.75
C LYS A 70 16.43 -10.51 0.74
N SER A 71 15.47 -9.64 1.02
CA SER A 71 15.15 -8.50 0.17
C SER A 71 16.06 -7.32 0.49
N LYS A 72 16.32 -6.46 -0.51
CA LYS A 72 17.19 -5.27 -0.34
C LYS A 72 16.61 -4.27 0.65
N LYS A 73 15.28 -4.22 0.75
CA LYS A 73 14.54 -3.28 1.57
C LYS A 73 13.27 -3.97 2.06
N SER A 74 13.14 -4.09 3.38
CA SER A 74 12.03 -4.83 3.97
C SER A 74 11.31 -4.03 5.03
N GLY A 75 9.99 -4.19 5.06
CA GLY A 75 9.08 -3.52 5.96
C GLY A 75 8.18 -4.56 6.62
N ILE A 76 8.02 -4.49 7.94
CA ILE A 76 7.05 -5.32 8.67
C ILE A 76 5.93 -4.39 9.13
N LEU A 77 4.74 -4.57 8.56
CA LEU A 77 3.55 -3.83 8.93
C LEU A 77 2.77 -4.64 9.97
N GLY A 78 2.76 -4.18 11.22
CA GLY A 78 2.08 -4.86 12.32
C GLY A 78 1.28 -3.87 13.16
N ARG A 79 0.15 -4.31 13.72
CA ARG A 79 -0.57 -3.55 14.77
C ARG A 79 -0.57 -4.28 16.11
N ASN A 80 -0.18 -5.55 16.13
CA ASN A 80 -0.23 -6.40 17.29
C ASN A 80 1.04 -6.20 18.15
N LEU A 81 0.89 -5.65 19.36
CA LEU A 81 1.99 -5.37 20.29
C LEU A 81 2.92 -6.60 20.51
N PRO A 82 2.39 -7.82 20.73
CA PRO A 82 3.19 -9.03 20.75
C PRO A 82 4.10 -9.25 19.53
N VAL A 83 3.62 -8.97 18.32
CA VAL A 83 4.42 -9.12 17.10
C VAL A 83 5.52 -8.08 17.06
N HIS A 84 5.17 -6.82 17.33
CA HIS A 84 6.12 -5.72 17.45
C HIS A 84 7.23 -6.03 18.46
N TYR A 85 6.86 -6.41 19.68
CA TYR A 85 7.79 -6.68 20.77
C TYR A 85 8.78 -7.81 20.43
N ILE A 86 8.27 -8.92 19.86
CA ILE A 86 9.14 -10.06 19.52
C ILE A 86 10.08 -9.68 18.37
N VAL A 87 9.59 -8.98 17.34
CA VAL A 87 10.41 -8.57 16.19
C VAL A 87 11.48 -7.54 16.59
N GLU A 88 11.13 -6.55 17.42
CA GLU A 88 12.09 -5.57 17.96
C GLU A 88 13.19 -6.25 18.78
N ARG A 89 12.82 -7.23 19.61
CA ARG A 89 13.76 -7.97 20.46
C ARG A 89 14.76 -8.80 19.66
N MET A 90 14.41 -9.25 18.46
CA MET A 90 15.25 -10.15 17.65
C MET A 90 16.26 -9.40 16.75
N GLU A 91 16.47 -8.10 17.00
CA GLU A 91 17.40 -7.24 16.26
C GLU A 91 17.21 -7.36 14.74
N ALA A 92 16.12 -6.80 14.21
CA ALA A 92 15.73 -6.92 12.82
C ALA A 92 16.86 -6.56 11.80
N GLY A 93 17.78 -5.68 12.22
CA GLY A 93 18.90 -5.18 11.42
C GLY A 93 18.49 -3.99 10.55
N ASP A 94 19.46 -3.31 9.94
CA ASP A 94 19.21 -2.04 9.23
C ASP A 94 18.35 -2.18 7.96
N SER A 95 18.26 -3.40 7.40
CA SER A 95 17.48 -3.67 6.17
C SER A 95 15.99 -3.91 6.41
N VAL A 96 15.57 -4.10 7.67
CA VAL A 96 14.19 -4.40 8.05
C VAL A 96 13.64 -3.30 8.95
N ARG A 97 12.62 -2.59 8.47
CA ARG A 97 11.95 -1.54 9.23
C ARG A 97 10.59 -2.00 9.72
N ILE A 98 10.28 -1.70 10.98
CA ILE A 98 8.94 -1.91 11.52
C ILE A 98 8.09 -0.66 11.21
N LEU A 99 6.86 -0.90 10.76
CA LEU A 99 5.94 0.10 10.24
C LEU A 99 4.60 -0.04 10.99
N ASP A 100 4.04 1.08 11.43
CA ASP A 100 2.79 1.08 12.21
C ASP A 100 1.57 1.20 11.29
N ARG A 101 1.66 2.10 10.31
CA ARG A 101 0.55 2.44 9.40
C ARG A 101 0.92 2.31 7.95
N SER A 102 -0.10 2.29 7.09
CA SER A 102 0.11 2.23 5.63
C SER A 102 0.87 3.46 5.14
N ALA A 103 0.68 4.63 5.77
CA ALA A 103 1.43 5.84 5.50
C ALA A 103 2.95 5.67 5.75
N ASP A 104 3.35 4.91 6.76
CA ASP A 104 4.77 4.64 7.02
C ASP A 104 5.36 3.74 5.94
N ALA A 105 4.59 2.77 5.46
CA ALA A 105 4.98 1.94 4.33
C ALA A 105 5.16 2.78 3.06
N VAL A 106 4.27 3.73 2.79
CA VAL A 106 4.40 4.67 1.66
C VAL A 106 5.68 5.49 1.77
N ASN A 107 5.92 6.08 2.93
CA ASN A 107 7.12 6.90 3.15
C ASN A 107 8.40 6.06 3.05
N TYR A 108 8.36 4.82 3.54
CA TYR A 108 9.52 3.94 3.52
C TYR A 108 9.83 3.44 2.11
N PHE A 109 8.84 2.91 1.37
CA PHE A 109 9.00 2.33 0.03
C PHE A 109 8.75 3.30 -1.13
N SER A 110 8.72 4.62 -0.89
CA SER A 110 8.12 5.60 -1.81
C SER A 110 8.32 5.31 -3.31
N ARG A 111 9.57 5.07 -3.73
CA ARG A 111 9.92 4.82 -5.14
C ARG A 111 9.48 3.44 -5.61
N GLU A 112 9.65 2.42 -4.79
CA GLU A 112 9.30 1.04 -5.11
C GLU A 112 7.78 0.85 -5.24
N LEU A 113 6.97 1.60 -4.47
CA LEU A 113 5.51 1.60 -4.58
C LEU A 113 5.00 2.42 -5.78
N ALA A 114 5.76 3.45 -6.20
CA ALA A 114 5.47 4.24 -7.39
C ALA A 114 5.81 3.39 -8.63
N TRP A 115 4.84 2.57 -9.05
CA TRP A 115 4.90 1.67 -10.20
C TRP A 115 5.60 2.28 -11.43
N ALA A 116 6.59 1.58 -12.02
CA ALA A 116 7.28 1.96 -13.28
C ALA A 116 7.18 0.89 -14.40
N GLY A 117 6.28 -0.09 -14.27
CA GLY A 117 6.20 -1.26 -15.16
C GLY A 117 5.20 -1.13 -16.30
N GLU A 118 5.71 -1.00 -17.53
CA GLU A 118 5.03 -0.84 -18.83
C GLU A 118 5.01 0.61 -19.30
N GLY A 119 5.83 0.86 -20.33
CA GLY A 119 6.19 2.16 -20.86
C GLY A 119 5.00 3.10 -21.00
N ILE A 120 5.28 4.38 -20.78
CA ILE A 120 4.38 5.51 -21.02
C ILE A 120 3.81 5.36 -22.45
N ARG A 121 2.67 4.68 -22.58
CA ARG A 121 1.82 4.83 -23.75
C ARG A 121 1.53 6.31 -23.82
N GLU A 122 1.74 6.95 -24.98
CA GLU A 122 1.43 8.37 -25.18
C GLU A 122 0.14 8.74 -24.43
N GLU A 123 0.27 9.47 -23.32
CA GLU A 123 -0.84 9.77 -22.41
C GLU A 123 -1.69 10.85 -23.09
N ARG A 124 -2.73 10.41 -23.82
CA ARG A 124 -3.63 11.28 -24.60
C ARG A 124 -4.78 11.86 -23.77
N ARG A 125 -4.81 11.63 -22.47
CA ARG A 125 -5.86 12.15 -21.58
C ARG A 125 -5.72 13.66 -21.38
N ARG A 126 -6.86 14.31 -21.15
CA ARG A 126 -6.93 15.75 -20.87
C ARG A 126 -6.12 16.17 -19.63
N PHE A 127 -6.04 15.28 -18.64
CA PHE A 127 -5.26 15.47 -17.43
C PHE A 127 -4.20 14.36 -17.36
N PRO A 128 -2.91 14.72 -17.50
CA PRO A 128 -1.82 13.77 -17.35
C PRO A 128 -1.87 13.11 -15.98
N ARG A 129 -1.58 11.81 -15.97
CA ARG A 129 -1.53 11.00 -14.78
C ARG A 129 -0.08 10.80 -14.39
N ILE A 130 0.22 11.07 -13.12
CA ILE A 130 1.54 10.80 -12.56
C ILE A 130 1.46 9.53 -11.73
N GLN A 131 2.34 8.59 -12.03
CA GLN A 131 2.60 7.44 -11.16
C GLN A 131 3.27 7.93 -9.89
N THR A 132 2.73 7.55 -8.74
CA THR A 132 3.19 8.05 -7.45
C THR A 132 2.97 7.01 -6.35
N ALA A 133 3.35 7.36 -5.12
CA ALA A 133 3.00 6.62 -3.92
C ALA A 133 2.67 7.66 -2.86
N LEU A 134 1.37 7.93 -2.66
CA LEU A 134 0.91 8.89 -1.64
C LEU A 134 -0.04 8.19 -0.66
N PRO A 135 0.05 8.48 0.65
CA PRO A 135 -0.94 8.00 1.60
C PRO A 135 -2.29 8.65 1.32
N VAL A 136 -3.34 7.85 1.33
CA VAL A 136 -4.72 8.35 1.29
C VAL A 136 -5.57 7.64 2.34
N GLU A 137 -6.44 8.41 2.97
CA GLU A 137 -7.50 7.93 3.85
C GLU A 137 -8.86 8.25 3.21
N PHE A 138 -9.77 7.28 3.24
CA PHE A 138 -11.15 7.44 2.79
C PHE A 138 -12.09 7.40 3.99
N GLU A 139 -13.08 8.29 4.05
CA GLU A 139 -14.15 8.26 5.04
C GLU A 139 -15.52 8.08 4.37
N LEU A 140 -16.30 7.10 4.85
CA LEU A 140 -17.71 6.95 4.50
C LEU A 140 -18.58 7.79 5.45
N LYS A 141 -19.13 8.91 4.96
CA LYS A 141 -19.96 9.83 5.75
C LYS A 141 -21.35 9.29 6.11
N ASP A 142 -21.87 8.33 5.34
CA ASP A 142 -23.26 7.86 5.43
C ASP A 142 -23.49 6.76 6.48
N LEU A 143 -22.50 6.49 7.35
CA LEU A 143 -22.59 5.46 8.39
C LEU A 143 -22.77 6.10 9.77
N GLU A 144 -23.53 5.44 10.66
CA GLU A 144 -23.75 5.92 12.05
C GLU A 144 -22.42 6.11 12.82
N ALA A 145 -21.39 5.36 12.45
CA ALA A 145 -20.02 5.55 12.90
C ALA A 145 -19.12 5.79 11.68
N PRO A 146 -18.27 6.84 11.68
CA PRO A 146 -17.38 7.11 10.57
C PRO A 146 -16.42 5.93 10.41
N PHE A 147 -16.37 5.42 9.18
CA PHE A 147 -15.51 4.30 8.83
C PHE A 147 -14.38 4.81 7.93
N PHE A 148 -13.13 4.48 8.30
CA PHE A 148 -11.92 4.94 7.62
C PHE A 148 -11.21 3.77 6.93
N PHE A 149 -10.78 3.98 5.69
CA PHE A 149 -9.92 3.05 4.95
C PHE A 149 -8.60 3.73 4.61
N GLU A 150 -7.47 3.05 4.85
CA GLU A 150 -6.16 3.48 4.39
C GLU A 150 -5.81 2.81 3.05
N ALA A 151 -5.24 3.57 2.13
CA ALA A 151 -4.73 3.05 0.87
C ALA A 151 -3.51 3.85 0.39
N VAL A 152 -2.96 3.44 -0.76
CA VAL A 152 -1.84 4.09 -1.42
C VAL A 152 -2.27 4.54 -2.79
N VAL A 153 -2.18 5.85 -3.05
CA VAL A 153 -2.39 6.40 -4.39
C VAL A 153 -1.19 6.02 -5.25
N THR A 154 -1.46 5.20 -6.26
CA THR A 154 -0.46 4.80 -7.25
C THR A 154 -0.54 5.62 -8.53
N ASN A 155 -1.65 6.32 -8.72
CA ASN A 155 -1.86 7.21 -9.86
C ASN A 155 -2.66 8.44 -9.45
N LEU A 156 -2.16 9.64 -9.75
CA LEU A 156 -2.82 10.90 -9.44
C LEU A 156 -2.95 11.77 -10.69
N SER A 157 -4.08 12.46 -10.82
CA SER A 157 -4.34 13.51 -11.81
C SER A 157 -5.14 14.64 -11.18
N GLU A 158 -5.32 15.74 -11.92
CA GLU A 158 -6.20 16.85 -11.48
C GLU A 158 -7.66 16.42 -11.29
N GLY A 159 -8.12 15.40 -12.01
CA GLY A 159 -9.52 14.96 -12.01
C GLY A 159 -9.81 13.81 -11.03
N GLY A 160 -8.79 13.19 -10.44
CA GLY A 160 -8.99 12.01 -9.62
C GLY A 160 -7.74 11.20 -9.40
N LEU A 161 -7.92 10.05 -8.74
CA LEU A 161 -6.83 9.18 -8.32
C LEU A 161 -7.18 7.71 -8.51
N TYR A 162 -6.15 6.87 -8.47
CA TYR A 162 -6.27 5.43 -8.33
C TYR A 162 -5.49 5.00 -7.09
N ALA A 163 -6.13 4.20 -6.23
CA ALA A 163 -5.54 3.75 -4.97
C ALA A 163 -5.58 2.22 -4.84
N HIS A 164 -4.50 1.65 -4.30
CA HIS A 164 -4.36 0.23 -3.94
C HIS A 164 -4.35 0.05 -2.43
N PHE A 165 -4.94 -1.03 -1.94
CA PHE A 165 -4.97 -1.38 -0.53
C PHE A 165 -3.78 -2.29 -0.18
N LEU A 166 -2.98 -1.91 0.83
CA LEU A 166 -1.87 -2.74 1.33
C LEU A 166 -2.32 -3.81 2.34
N ASP A 167 -3.56 -3.73 2.78
CA ASP A 167 -4.15 -4.54 3.84
C ASP A 167 -5.41 -5.22 3.29
N SER A 168 -5.45 -6.56 3.27
CA SER A 168 -6.57 -7.30 2.68
C SER A 168 -7.85 -7.20 3.49
N GLU A 169 -7.80 -6.94 4.80
CA GLU A 169 -9.03 -6.62 5.53
C GLU A 169 -9.62 -5.30 4.99
N MET A 170 -8.77 -4.29 4.80
CA MET A 170 -9.19 -3.01 4.21
C MET A 170 -9.66 -3.20 2.77
N GLU A 171 -9.00 -4.07 2.00
CA GLU A 171 -9.41 -4.43 0.63
C GLU A 171 -10.78 -5.12 0.60
N GLU A 172 -11.01 -6.08 1.49
CA GLU A 172 -12.27 -6.83 1.58
C GLU A 172 -13.42 -5.91 2.02
N LEU A 173 -13.16 -5.04 3.00
CA LEU A 173 -14.12 -4.05 3.47
C LEU A 173 -14.40 -3.00 2.39
N ALA A 174 -13.38 -2.53 1.69
CA ALA A 174 -13.52 -1.63 0.56
C ALA A 174 -14.38 -2.28 -0.53
N GLY A 175 -14.10 -3.52 -0.93
CA GLY A 175 -14.90 -4.23 -1.94
C GLY A 175 -16.36 -4.50 -1.55
N ARG A 176 -16.71 -4.37 -0.27
CA ARG A 176 -18.10 -4.44 0.22
C ARG A 176 -18.80 -3.09 0.24
N THR A 177 -18.04 -2.00 0.27
CA THR A 177 -18.56 -0.66 0.57
C THR A 177 -18.39 0.33 -0.59
N LEU A 178 -17.36 0.17 -1.41
CA LEU A 178 -16.98 1.05 -2.51
C LEU A 178 -17.62 0.60 -3.83
N ASN A 179 -18.94 0.42 -3.83
CA ASN A 179 -19.67 0.06 -5.04
C ASN A 179 -19.89 1.30 -5.94
N PRO A 180 -19.41 1.32 -7.20
CA PRO A 180 -19.65 2.43 -8.12
C PRO A 180 -21.13 2.74 -8.38
N PHE A 181 -22.00 1.75 -8.22
CA PHE A 181 -23.44 1.86 -8.45
C PHE A 181 -24.21 2.49 -7.29
N ASP A 182 -23.61 2.56 -6.09
CA ASP A 182 -24.25 3.15 -4.92
C ASP A 182 -24.26 4.68 -4.98
N LEU A 183 -23.49 5.29 -5.90
CA LEU A 183 -23.35 6.74 -6.08
C LEU A 183 -22.96 7.52 -4.81
N LYS A 184 -22.40 6.84 -3.81
CA LYS A 184 -21.93 7.44 -2.55
C LYS A 184 -20.74 8.36 -2.80
N LEU A 185 -20.71 9.47 -2.07
CA LEU A 185 -19.55 10.34 -1.98
C LEU A 185 -18.69 9.92 -0.81
N LEU A 186 -17.39 9.84 -1.04
CA LEU A 186 -16.37 9.55 -0.03
C LEU A 186 -15.65 10.84 0.31
N GLU A 187 -15.36 11.07 1.57
CA GLU A 187 -14.30 12.03 1.90
C GLU A 187 -12.96 11.39 1.60
N ILE A 188 -12.12 12.09 0.85
CA ILE A 188 -10.77 11.67 0.50
C ILE A 188 -9.82 12.63 1.19
N ARG A 189 -8.91 12.10 2.01
CA ARG A 189 -7.81 12.83 2.64
C ARG A 189 -6.50 12.35 2.04
N LEU A 190 -5.96 13.12 1.10
CA LEU A 190 -4.71 12.85 0.43
C LEU A 190 -3.56 13.59 1.13
N SER A 191 -2.55 12.85 1.56
CA SER A 191 -1.33 13.45 2.14
C SER A 191 -0.30 13.70 1.03
N LEU A 192 0.11 14.95 0.86
CA LEU A 192 1.14 15.35 -0.10
C LEU A 192 2.51 15.45 0.58
N PRO A 193 3.62 15.34 -0.18
CA PRO A 193 4.95 15.55 0.39
C PRO A 193 5.10 16.97 0.94
N GLY A 194 5.79 17.11 2.08
CA GLY A 194 5.97 18.40 2.74
C GLY A 194 4.96 18.70 3.86
N GLY A 195 4.01 17.79 4.11
CA GLY A 195 3.04 17.91 5.20
C GLY A 195 1.72 18.56 4.80
N ASP A 196 1.59 18.96 3.54
CA ASP A 196 0.33 19.44 2.98
C ASP A 196 -0.68 18.29 2.87
N SER A 197 -1.96 18.60 3.09
CA SER A 197 -3.06 17.64 2.94
C SER A 197 -4.18 18.23 2.10
N VAL A 198 -4.74 17.42 1.20
CA VAL A 198 -5.92 17.77 0.42
C VAL A 198 -7.11 16.97 0.93
N THR A 199 -8.20 17.66 1.24
CA THR A 199 -9.46 17.04 1.63
C THR A 199 -10.53 17.38 0.61
N THR A 200 -11.07 16.38 -0.07
CA THR A 200 -12.08 16.55 -1.12
C THR A 200 -13.10 15.44 -1.04
N GLU A 201 -14.28 15.67 -1.60
CA GLU A 201 -15.19 14.56 -1.85
C GLU A 201 -14.78 13.85 -3.13
N GLY A 202 -15.15 12.58 -3.26
CA GLY A 202 -14.93 11.85 -4.48
C GLY A 202 -15.92 10.72 -4.69
N LYS A 203 -16.06 10.35 -5.96
CA LYS A 203 -16.96 9.30 -6.42
C LYS A 203 -16.16 8.11 -6.91
N VAL A 204 -16.55 6.91 -6.48
CA VAL A 204 -15.98 5.67 -7.02
C VAL A 204 -16.46 5.48 -8.46
N LEU A 205 -15.52 5.41 -9.40
CA LEU A 205 -15.82 5.17 -10.82
C LEU A 205 -15.83 3.69 -11.16
N ARG A 206 -14.86 2.95 -10.62
CA ARG A 206 -14.73 1.51 -10.80
C ARG A 206 -13.80 0.91 -9.76
N GLU A 207 -14.06 -0.34 -9.44
CA GLU A 207 -13.09 -1.23 -8.81
C GLU A 207 -12.37 -2.03 -9.90
N THR A 208 -11.10 -2.36 -9.69
CA THR A 208 -10.36 -3.21 -10.63
C THR A 208 -9.57 -4.22 -9.83
N GLU A 209 -9.75 -5.49 -10.16
CA GLU A 209 -8.91 -6.59 -9.69
C GLU A 209 -7.80 -6.81 -10.73
N GLU A 210 -6.55 -6.64 -10.32
CA GLU A 210 -5.39 -6.81 -11.19
C GLU A 210 -4.93 -8.27 -11.21
N LYS A 211 -4.15 -8.64 -12.24
CA LYS A 211 -3.63 -10.01 -12.45
C LYS A 211 -2.82 -10.56 -11.26
N ALA A 212 -2.33 -9.69 -10.37
CA ALA A 212 -1.58 -10.04 -9.17
C ALA A 212 -2.46 -10.18 -7.90
N GLY A 213 -3.78 -10.30 -8.06
CA GLY A 213 -4.72 -10.50 -6.93
C GLY A 213 -4.92 -9.26 -6.06
N MET A 214 -4.64 -8.08 -6.60
CA MET A 214 -4.81 -6.80 -5.92
C MET A 214 -6.07 -6.10 -6.41
N ARG A 215 -6.91 -5.64 -5.49
CA ARG A 215 -7.95 -4.67 -5.80
C ARG A 215 -7.45 -3.24 -5.61
N GLY A 216 -7.85 -2.39 -6.55
CA GLY A 216 -7.75 -0.95 -6.42
C GLY A 216 -9.07 -0.27 -6.76
N ALA A 217 -9.20 0.97 -6.30
CA ALA A 217 -10.35 1.82 -6.55
C ALA A 217 -9.92 3.03 -7.39
N ALA A 218 -10.64 3.28 -8.48
CA ALA A 218 -10.54 4.51 -9.26
C ALA A 218 -11.57 5.52 -8.75
N LEU A 219 -11.10 6.70 -8.36
CA LEU A 219 -11.95 7.77 -7.82
C LEU A 219 -11.84 9.04 -8.65
N GLU A 220 -12.98 9.70 -8.86
CA GLU A 220 -13.07 11.04 -9.43
C GLU A 220 -13.24 12.06 -8.30
N PHE A 221 -12.50 13.16 -8.34
CA PHE A 221 -12.68 14.22 -7.36
C PHE A 221 -13.97 15.00 -7.62
N TYR A 222 -14.71 15.26 -6.56
CA TYR A 222 -15.94 16.03 -6.55
C TYR A 222 -15.76 17.27 -5.67
N GLN A 223 -16.13 18.44 -6.19
CA GLN A 223 -16.03 19.73 -5.49
C GLN A 223 -14.64 20.08 -4.94
N LEU A 224 -13.57 19.69 -5.65
CA LEU A 224 -12.20 20.05 -5.28
C LEU A 224 -12.02 21.58 -5.22
N LYS A 225 -11.59 22.10 -4.07
CA LYS A 225 -11.35 23.53 -3.88
C LYS A 225 -10.21 24.01 -4.78
N ALA A 226 -10.27 25.27 -5.22
CA ALA A 226 -9.24 25.84 -6.08
C ALA A 226 -7.84 25.85 -5.42
N SER A 227 -7.78 26.04 -4.10
CA SER A 227 -6.53 25.92 -3.31
C SER A 227 -5.92 24.52 -3.43
N ASP A 228 -6.76 23.50 -3.26
CA ASP A 228 -6.35 22.10 -3.20
C ASP A 228 -5.96 21.59 -4.59
N LEU A 229 -6.69 22.03 -5.63
CA LEU A 229 -6.30 21.85 -7.02
C LEU A 229 -4.94 22.50 -7.32
N GLY A 230 -4.66 23.66 -6.72
CA GLY A 230 -3.36 24.33 -6.82
C GLY A 230 -2.22 23.49 -6.22
N LEU A 231 -2.46 22.86 -5.06
CA LEU A 231 -1.51 21.94 -4.42
C LEU A 231 -1.27 20.69 -5.28
N ILE A 232 -2.34 20.05 -5.77
CA ILE A 232 -2.23 18.88 -6.66
C ILE A 232 -1.46 19.23 -7.92
N ARG A 233 -1.78 20.35 -8.59
CA ARG A 233 -1.05 20.80 -9.79
C ARG A 233 0.42 21.02 -9.53
N SER A 234 0.74 21.63 -8.40
CA SER A 234 2.13 21.92 -8.03
C SER A 234 2.91 20.62 -7.80
N PHE A 235 2.29 19.67 -7.10
CA PHE A 235 2.84 18.33 -6.91
C PHE A 235 3.03 17.60 -8.25
N LEU A 236 1.99 17.52 -9.10
CA LEU A 236 2.04 16.83 -10.40
C LEU A 236 3.14 17.39 -11.30
N LYS A 237 3.31 18.73 -11.32
CA LYS A 237 4.37 19.38 -12.08
C LYS A 237 5.76 18.96 -11.58
N GLN A 238 6.00 19.06 -10.26
CA GLN A 238 7.28 18.69 -9.67
C GLN A 238 7.61 17.20 -9.86
N ALA A 239 6.60 16.33 -9.68
CA ALA A 239 6.76 14.90 -9.85
C ALA A 239 7.04 14.52 -11.32
N GLY A 240 6.34 15.16 -12.27
CA GLY A 240 6.59 14.98 -13.70
C GLY A 240 8.00 15.44 -14.13
N GLU A 241 8.49 16.56 -13.60
CA GLU A 241 9.85 17.04 -13.86
C GLU A 241 10.92 16.06 -13.34
N ARG A 242 10.69 15.44 -12.18
CA ARG A 242 11.60 14.41 -11.62
C ARG A 242 11.63 13.15 -12.47
N GLN A 243 10.46 12.64 -12.89
CA GLN A 243 10.35 11.45 -13.74
C GLN A 243 11.08 11.67 -15.09
N ALA A 244 10.84 12.81 -15.75
CA ALA A 244 11.52 13.14 -17.01
C ALA A 244 13.05 13.33 -16.86
N GLY A 245 13.53 13.67 -15.66
CA GLY A 245 14.96 13.79 -15.35
C GLY A 245 15.65 12.45 -15.09
N GLU A 246 14.95 11.48 -14.52
CA GLU A 246 15.45 10.12 -14.30
C GLU A 246 15.59 9.33 -15.61
N GLU A 247 14.71 9.57 -16.59
CA GLU A 247 14.74 8.90 -17.90
C GLU A 247 15.92 9.33 -18.81
N LYS A 248 16.61 10.43 -18.49
CA LYS A 248 17.75 10.95 -19.28
C LYS A 248 19.12 10.49 -18.77
N LYS A 249 19.18 9.72 -17.70
CA LYS A 249 20.41 9.19 -17.09
C LYS A 249 20.59 7.72 -17.41
#